data_AF-A0A959QSA2-F1
#
_entry.id   AF-A0A959QSA2-F1
#
_cell.length_a   1.000
_cell.length_b   1.000
_cell.length_c   1.000
_cell.angle_alpha   90.00
_cell.angle_beta   90.00
_cell.angle_gamma   90.00
#
_symmetry.space_group_name_H-M   'P 1'
#
loop_
_entity.id
_entity.type
_entity.pdbx_description
1 polymer ?
#
loop_
_entity_poly.entity_id
_entity_poly.type
_entity_poly.pdbx_seq_one_letter_code
_entity_poly.pdbx_strand_id
1 'polypeptide(L)'
;MKRYLLLLLLLPFLTACENTWDSDARDMFVQGCMSAAKKDNIPEDKAKVMCDCRLEKAMKKHPNFSEAMDHIQDIIQDPAMRECEPK
;
A
#
# COMPACT_ATOMS: atom_id res chain seq x y z
N MET A 1 -42.31 -14.13 -0.77
CA MET A 1 -41.14 -14.57 -1.57
C MET A 1 -40.56 -13.46 -2.45
N LYS A 2 -41.36 -12.73 -3.27
CA LYS A 2 -40.87 -11.64 -4.15
C LYS A 2 -40.13 -10.47 -3.44
N ARG A 3 -40.47 -10.16 -2.19
CA ARG A 3 -39.82 -9.08 -1.40
C ARG A 3 -38.42 -9.48 -0.87
N TYR A 4 -38.17 -10.76 -0.65
CA TYR A 4 -36.86 -11.27 -0.21
C TYR A 4 -35.87 -11.40 -1.37
N LEU A 5 -36.37 -11.63 -2.59
CA LEU A 5 -35.60 -11.57 -3.83
C LEU A 5 -35.03 -10.17 -4.11
N LEU A 6 -35.75 -9.11 -3.74
CA LEU A 6 -35.27 -7.72 -3.81
C LEU A 6 -34.19 -7.41 -2.76
N LEU A 7 -34.26 -8.02 -1.58
CA LEU A 7 -33.25 -7.87 -0.52
C LEU A 7 -31.94 -8.60 -0.85
N LEU A 8 -32.01 -9.78 -1.49
CA LEU A 8 -30.83 -10.55 -1.92
C LEU A 8 -30.03 -9.88 -3.06
N LEU A 9 -30.67 -9.00 -3.84
CA LEU A 9 -30.01 -8.23 -4.91
C LEU A 9 -29.24 -7.00 -4.41
N LEU A 10 -29.43 -6.58 -3.17
CA LEU A 10 -28.73 -5.45 -2.55
C LEU A 10 -27.48 -5.86 -1.73
N LEU A 11 -27.30 -7.17 -1.47
CA LEU A 11 -26.15 -7.67 -0.70
C LEU A 11 -24.74 -7.51 -1.34
N PRO A 12 -24.54 -7.48 -2.67
CA PRO A 12 -23.18 -7.44 -3.22
C PRO A 12 -22.50 -6.05 -3.14
N PHE A 13 -23.19 -5.01 -2.66
CA PHE A 13 -22.63 -3.65 -2.54
C PHE A 13 -21.94 -3.37 -1.20
N LEU A 14 -21.90 -4.33 -0.27
CA LEU A 14 -21.34 -4.16 1.08
C LEU A 14 -19.85 -4.52 1.22
N THR A 15 -19.20 -5.00 0.16
CA THR A 15 -17.80 -5.50 0.22
C THR A 15 -16.75 -4.52 -0.31
N ALA A 16 -17.05 -3.22 -0.40
CA ALA A 16 -16.09 -2.21 -0.83
C ALA A 16 -15.26 -1.67 0.36
N CYS A 17 -14.55 -2.55 1.07
CA CYS A 17 -13.36 -2.15 1.83
C CYS A 17 -12.15 -2.46 0.94
N GLU A 18 -11.86 -1.55 0.02
CA GLU A 18 -10.87 -1.78 -1.04
C GLU A 18 -9.44 -1.83 -0.51
N ASN A 19 -9.11 -1.17 0.61
CA ASN A 19 -7.76 -1.11 1.14
C ASN A 19 -7.67 -1.74 2.54
N THR A 20 -6.77 -2.71 2.73
CA THR A 20 -6.56 -3.45 4.00
C THR A 20 -5.27 -3.03 4.72
N TRP A 21 -4.62 -1.95 4.28
CA TRP A 21 -3.48 -1.36 4.97
C TRP A 21 -3.98 -0.54 6.16
N ASP A 22 -3.91 -1.14 7.34
CA ASP A 22 -4.10 -0.43 8.61
C ASP A 22 -2.88 0.42 8.98
N SER A 23 -2.92 1.10 10.13
CA SER A 23 -1.82 1.93 10.62
C SER A 23 -0.53 1.14 10.77
N ASP A 24 -0.62 -0.07 11.31
CA ASP A 24 0.53 -0.88 11.68
C ASP A 24 1.23 -1.40 10.42
N ALA A 25 0.47 -1.83 9.41
CA ALA A 25 0.98 -2.22 8.10
C ALA A 25 1.71 -1.08 7.39
N ARG A 26 1.15 0.14 7.45
CA ARG A 26 1.78 1.34 6.87
C ARG A 26 3.08 1.68 7.59
N ASP A 27 3.06 1.64 8.92
CA ASP A 27 4.22 1.93 9.75
C ASP A 27 5.33 0.91 9.51
N MET A 28 5.01 -0.38 9.42
CA MET A 28 5.98 -1.44 9.10
C MET A 28 6.64 -1.20 7.74
N PHE A 29 5.86 -0.86 6.71
CA PHE A 29 6.40 -0.56 5.38
C PHE A 29 7.32 0.67 5.40
N VAL A 30 6.89 1.76 6.03
CA VAL A 30 7.68 2.99 6.12
C VAL A 30 8.96 2.74 6.92
N GLN A 31 8.90 2.03 8.05
CA GLN A 31 10.08 1.69 8.84
C GLN A 31 11.08 0.83 8.06
N GLY A 32 10.59 -0.18 7.33
CA GLY A 32 11.41 -1.01 6.44
C GLY A 32 12.10 -0.18 5.35
N CYS A 33 11.35 0.72 4.72
CA CYS A 33 11.87 1.64 3.72
C CYS A 33 12.92 2.61 4.31
N MET A 34 12.64 3.22 5.47
CA MET A 34 13.56 4.13 6.16
C MET A 34 14.86 3.43 6.56
N SER A 35 14.77 2.17 7.01
CA SER A 35 15.94 1.34 7.34
C SER A 35 16.81 1.07 6.11
N ALA A 36 16.20 0.81 4.94
CA ALA A 36 16.93 0.69 3.68
C ALA A 36 17.57 2.02 3.26
N ALA A 37 16.82 3.12 3.31
CA ALA A 37 17.30 4.46 2.98
C ALA A 37 18.51 4.88 3.85
N LYS A 38 18.50 4.51 5.13
CA LYS A 38 19.62 4.73 6.04
C LYS A 38 20.89 3.98 5.62
N LYS A 39 20.76 2.75 5.11
CA LYS A 39 21.90 1.98 4.58
C LYS A 39 22.49 2.64 3.32
N ASP A 40 21.64 3.32 2.55
CA ASP A 40 22.02 4.06 1.35
C ASP A 40 22.48 5.51 1.65
N ASN A 41 22.61 5.88 2.93
CA ASN A 41 23.00 7.23 3.40
C ASN A 41 22.05 8.35 2.92
N ILE A 42 20.78 8.05 2.70
CA ILE A 42 19.77 9.06 2.39
C ILE A 42 19.42 9.81 3.69
N PRO A 43 19.44 11.17 3.69
CA PRO A 43 19.01 11.97 4.83
C PRO A 43 17.60 11.62 5.30
N GLU A 44 17.35 11.67 6.61
CA GLU A 44 16.08 11.20 7.22
C GLU A 44 14.84 11.93 6.68
N ASP A 45 14.93 13.24 6.47
CA ASP A 45 13.87 14.06 5.89
C ASP A 45 13.55 13.65 4.44
N LYS A 46 14.58 13.46 3.62
CA LYS A 46 14.44 12.98 2.23
C LYS A 46 13.93 11.54 2.18
N ALA A 47 14.42 10.69 3.08
CA ALA A 47 14.02 9.29 3.19
C ALA A 47 12.53 9.18 3.54
N LYS A 48 12.04 10.01 4.47
CA LYS A 48 10.63 10.00 4.85
C LYS A 48 9.72 10.39 3.69
N VAL A 49 10.05 11.46 2.95
CA VAL A 49 9.29 11.86 1.76
C VAL A 49 9.28 10.77 0.70
N MET A 50 10.44 10.14 0.44
CA MET A 50 10.54 9.00 -0.49
C MET A 50 9.68 7.82 -0.04
N CYS A 51 9.76 7.43 1.23
CA CYS A 51 9.07 6.26 1.77
C CYS A 51 7.56 6.45 1.84
N ASP A 52 7.08 7.65 2.19
CA ASP A 52 5.65 7.98 2.15
C ASP A 52 5.12 7.92 0.70
N CYS A 53 5.87 8.45 -0.28
CA CYS A 53 5.52 8.34 -1.70
C CYS A 53 5.44 6.89 -2.19
N ARG A 54 6.42 6.05 -1.80
CA ARG A 54 6.42 4.63 -2.15
C ARG A 54 5.26 3.87 -1.51
N LEU A 55 4.91 4.20 -0.27
CA LEU A 55 3.76 3.63 0.42
C LEU A 55 2.46 3.94 -0.33
N GLU A 56 2.23 5.21 -0.71
CA GLU A 56 1.02 5.59 -1.45
C GLU A 56 0.89 4.82 -2.77
N LYS A 57 1.99 4.65 -3.50
CA LYS A 57 2.02 3.89 -4.76
C LYS A 57 1.78 2.40 -4.52
N ALA A 58 2.39 1.83 -3.49
CA ALA A 58 2.20 0.43 -3.11
C ALA A 58 0.73 0.17 -2.75
N MET A 59 0.12 1.02 -1.91
CA MET A 59 -1.29 0.93 -1.52
C MET A 59 -2.25 1.08 -2.69
N LYS A 60 -1.91 1.92 -3.68
CA LYS A 60 -2.74 2.11 -4.87
C LYS A 60 -2.70 0.90 -5.80
N LYS A 61 -1.53 0.26 -5.93
CA LYS A 61 -1.33 -0.87 -6.84
C LYS A 61 -1.74 -2.20 -6.20
N HIS A 62 -1.51 -2.34 -4.90
CA HIS A 62 -1.88 -3.49 -4.08
C HIS A 62 -2.68 -3.01 -2.86
N PRO A 63 -3.99 -2.75 -3.03
CA PRO A 63 -4.85 -2.32 -1.93
C PRO A 63 -4.97 -3.38 -0.82
N ASN A 64 -4.73 -4.65 -1.15
CA ASN A 64 -4.63 -5.71 -0.17
C ASN A 64 -3.21 -5.81 0.41
N PHE A 65 -3.02 -5.64 1.72
CA PHE A 65 -1.71 -5.69 2.36
C PHE A 65 -1.09 -7.09 2.31
N SER A 66 -1.89 -8.14 2.52
CA SER A 66 -1.39 -9.53 2.44
C SER A 66 -0.86 -9.82 1.05
N GLU A 67 -1.60 -9.46 0.01
CA GLU A 67 -1.16 -9.57 -1.39
C GLU A 67 0.10 -8.74 -1.64
N ALA A 68 0.16 -7.51 -1.13
CA ALA A 68 1.34 -6.67 -1.28
C ALA A 68 2.60 -7.30 -0.69
N MET A 69 2.48 -8.04 0.42
CA MET A 69 3.61 -8.75 1.03
C MET A 69 4.07 -9.94 0.18
N ASP A 70 3.14 -10.68 -0.43
CA ASP A 70 3.47 -11.76 -1.37
C ASP A 70 4.23 -11.24 -2.61
N HIS A 71 3.99 -9.97 -2.98
CA HIS A 71 4.57 -9.30 -4.15
C HIS A 71 5.61 -8.22 -3.79
N ILE A 72 6.18 -8.24 -2.59
CA ILE A 72 7.04 -7.13 -2.11
C ILE A 72 8.26 -6.87 -3.02
N GLN A 73 8.82 -7.91 -3.64
CA GLN A 73 9.93 -7.77 -4.59
C GLN A 73 9.49 -7.03 -5.87
N ASP A 74 8.29 -7.34 -6.37
CA ASP A 74 7.72 -6.68 -7.54
C ASP A 74 7.42 -5.20 -7.25
N ILE A 75 6.95 -4.91 -6.03
CA ILE A 75 6.70 -3.54 -5.56
C ILE A 75 8.02 -2.75 -5.51
N ILE A 76 9.10 -3.32 -4.95
CA ILE A 76 10.40 -2.64 -4.85
C ILE A 76 10.99 -2.34 -6.23
N GLN A 77 10.81 -3.26 -7.19
CA GLN A 77 11.36 -3.13 -8.54
C GLN A 77 10.45 -2.34 -9.50
N ASP A 78 9.24 -2.00 -9.08
CA ASP A 78 8.27 -1.28 -9.89
C ASP A 78 8.85 0.07 -10.37
N PRO A 79 8.87 0.34 -11.69
CA PRO A 79 9.29 1.63 -12.24
C PRO A 79 8.58 2.82 -11.61
N ALA A 80 7.33 2.67 -11.18
CA ALA A 80 6.57 3.72 -10.49
C ALA A 80 7.25 4.18 -9.19
N MET A 81 8.03 3.32 -8.52
CA MET A 81 8.77 3.68 -7.30
C MET A 81 9.97 4.58 -7.57
N ARG A 82 10.48 4.62 -8.81
CA ARG A 82 11.58 5.52 -9.21
C ARG A 82 11.14 6.98 -9.23
N GLU A 83 9.86 7.24 -9.45
CA GLU A 83 9.31 8.60 -9.36
C GLU A 83 9.37 9.16 -7.92
N CYS A 84 9.56 8.29 -6.92
CA CYS A 84 9.72 8.69 -5.53
C CYS A 84 11.18 8.91 -5.13
N GLU A 85 12.15 8.77 -6.04
CA GLU A 85 13.56 8.97 -5.72
C GLU A 85 13.81 10.40 -5.18
N PRO A 86 14.61 10.52 -4.10
CA PRO A 86 14.90 11.81 -3.52
C PRO A 86 15.71 12.66 -4.51
N LYS A 87 15.21 13.87 -4.80
CA LYS A 87 15.90 14.86 -5.65
C LYS A 87 17.04 15.56 -4.90
#